data_AF-A0A4Y2V3I7-F1
#
_entry.id   AF-A0A4Y2V3I7-F1
#
_cell.length_a   1.000
_cell.length_b   1.000
_cell.length_c   1.000
_cell.angle_alpha   90.00
_cell.angle_beta   90.00
_cell.angle_gamma   90.00
#
_symmetry.space_group_name_H-M   'P 1'
#
loop_
_entity.id
_entity.type
_entity.pdbx_description
1 polymer ?
#
loop_
_entity_poly.entity_id
_entity_poly.type
_entity_poly.pdbx_seq_one_letter_code
_entity_poly.pdbx_strand_id
1 'polypeptide(L)'
;MTTYLSWNCRGTRSKLHDIRTILNNFHPACFCLQETFLTSNIPLKLRGYNSVRKVGGDLYNSDHFPLIVSHTDSGGAIQLPPRYLFQRADWAAFKKLAVVTEAMVSTADILEAVQNVVDILIHAADNTIPKSSPRLRKFRRPWWHEACRDSYRNQRKCWSIFRRYPTTENLVAFKRARAFARRIRRRSQRESWIKFVSSIASSTSSKQLWKKVKAANGVYKEFSIPVLNTGHMSYSSPLDVSNILGQTFAEVSAVDSYSKNMA
;
A
#
# COMPACT_ATOMS: atom_id res chain seq x y z
N MET A 1 -11.63 4.79 1.60
CA MET A 1 -10.37 5.50 1.25
C MET A 1 -9.51 5.46 2.51
N THR A 2 -8.36 4.81 2.48
CA THR A 2 -7.55 4.62 3.71
C THR A 2 -6.89 5.93 4.09
N THR A 3 -7.45 6.64 5.06
CA THR A 3 -6.96 7.95 5.50
C THR A 3 -5.93 7.76 6.60
N TYR A 4 -4.73 8.31 6.42
CA TYR A 4 -3.68 8.36 7.45
C TYR A 4 -3.60 9.79 7.97
N LEU A 5 -3.77 9.98 9.27
CA LEU A 5 -3.71 11.29 9.90
C LEU A 5 -2.48 11.40 10.79
N SER A 6 -1.86 12.58 10.81
CA SER A 6 -0.76 12.90 11.71
C SER A 6 -1.02 14.27 12.32
N TRP A 7 -1.04 14.34 13.64
CA TRP A 7 -1.31 15.59 14.35
C TRP A 7 -0.43 15.75 15.59
N ASN A 8 0.23 16.90 15.66
CA ASN A 8 0.89 17.35 16.86
C ASN A 8 -0.14 18.02 17.78
N CYS A 9 -0.54 17.29 18.83
CA CYS A 9 -1.66 17.67 19.67
C CYS A 9 -1.28 18.52 20.90
N ARG A 10 0.03 18.65 21.20
CA ARG A 10 0.56 19.42 22.36
C ARG A 10 -0.20 19.15 23.68
N GLY A 11 -0.43 17.87 23.96
CA GLY A 11 -1.18 17.39 25.11
C GLY A 11 -2.47 16.71 24.70
N THR A 12 -2.52 15.38 24.78
CA THR A 12 -3.72 14.62 24.40
C THR A 12 -4.89 14.81 25.35
N ARG A 13 -4.62 15.08 26.64
CA ARG A 13 -5.67 15.20 27.67
C ARG A 13 -6.56 16.43 27.43
N SER A 14 -5.96 17.57 27.10
CA SER A 14 -6.68 18.81 26.79
C SER A 14 -7.38 18.79 25.43
N LYS A 15 -7.00 17.85 24.56
CA LYS A 15 -7.48 17.75 23.16
C LYS A 15 -8.28 16.49 22.88
N LEU A 16 -8.73 15.80 23.91
CA LEU A 16 -9.37 14.50 23.77
C LEU A 16 -10.71 14.56 23.02
N HIS A 17 -11.45 15.67 23.16
CA HIS A 17 -12.66 15.93 22.38
C HIS A 17 -12.34 16.11 20.90
N ASP A 18 -11.39 16.99 20.56
CA ASP A 18 -10.94 17.23 19.18
C ASP A 18 -10.44 15.93 18.52
N ILE A 19 -9.67 15.12 19.26
CA ILE A 19 -9.21 13.79 18.80
C ILE A 19 -10.41 12.89 18.47
N ARG A 20 -11.43 12.82 19.33
CA ARG A 20 -12.62 12.00 19.08
C ARG A 20 -13.40 12.49 17.87
N THR A 21 -13.56 13.80 17.72
CA THR A 21 -14.24 14.41 16.56
C THR A 21 -13.50 14.10 15.26
N ILE A 22 -12.16 14.18 15.25
CA ILE A 22 -11.34 13.80 14.09
C ILE A 22 -11.50 12.31 13.78
N LEU A 23 -11.45 11.44 14.80
CA LEU A 23 -11.61 10.00 14.60
C LEU A 23 -12.99 9.61 14.06
N ASN A 24 -14.04 10.29 14.52
CA ASN A 24 -15.41 10.06 14.07
C ASN A 24 -15.68 10.63 12.68
N ASN A 25 -15.08 11.78 12.33
CA ASN A 25 -15.36 12.40 11.03
C ASN A 25 -14.54 11.78 9.90
N PHE A 26 -13.29 11.38 10.18
CA PHE A 26 -12.36 10.96 9.15
C PHE A 26 -12.10 9.44 9.13
N HIS A 27 -12.50 8.71 10.18
CA HIS A 27 -12.28 7.28 10.36
C HIS A 27 -10.91 6.79 9.82
N PRO A 28 -9.79 7.39 10.28
CA PRO A 28 -8.48 7.07 9.73
C PRO A 28 -8.08 5.62 10.03
N ALA A 29 -7.44 4.93 9.09
CA ALA A 29 -6.89 3.61 9.38
C ALA A 29 -5.74 3.65 10.41
N CYS A 30 -5.03 4.79 10.45
CA CYS A 30 -3.98 5.05 11.43
C CYS A 30 -3.91 6.55 11.75
N PHE A 31 -3.81 6.87 13.04
CA PHE A 31 -3.65 8.23 13.56
C PHE A 31 -2.36 8.36 14.37
N CYS A 32 -1.42 9.18 13.87
CA CYS A 32 -0.16 9.48 14.54
C CYS A 32 -0.31 10.73 15.41
N LEU A 33 -0.15 10.61 16.72
CA LEU A 33 -0.18 11.75 17.64
C LEU A 33 1.24 12.11 18.09
N GLN A 34 1.57 13.41 18.07
CA GLN A 34 2.84 13.95 18.59
C GLN A 34 2.61 14.90 19.78
N GLU A 35 3.66 15.11 20.58
CA GLU A 35 3.65 15.90 21.83
C GLU A 35 2.48 15.52 22.74
N THR A 36 2.28 14.22 22.98
CA THR A 36 1.09 13.74 23.70
C THR A 36 1.08 14.10 25.19
N PHE A 37 2.25 14.37 25.78
CA PHE A 37 2.47 14.58 27.21
C PHE A 37 1.89 13.47 28.11
N LEU A 38 1.69 12.27 27.56
CA LEU A 38 1.29 11.11 28.32
C LEU A 38 2.50 10.51 29.03
N THR A 39 2.34 10.26 30.33
CA THR A 39 3.28 9.44 31.11
C THR A 39 3.32 8.01 30.54
N SER A 40 4.50 7.38 30.59
CA SER A 40 4.74 6.04 30.00
C SER A 40 3.81 4.95 30.51
N ASN A 41 3.25 5.11 31.70
CA ASN A 41 2.49 4.10 32.40
C ASN A 41 0.98 4.16 32.10
N ILE A 42 0.51 5.15 31.33
CA ILE A 42 -0.92 5.34 31.05
C ILE A 42 -1.18 5.17 29.55
N PRO A 43 -1.76 4.05 29.10
CA PRO A 43 -2.12 3.86 27.70
C PRO A 43 -3.28 4.80 27.31
N LEU A 44 -3.18 5.41 26.13
CA LEU A 44 -4.25 6.23 25.57
C LEU A 44 -5.38 5.33 25.07
N LYS A 45 -6.52 5.30 25.74
CA LYS A 45 -7.68 4.53 25.28
C LYS A 45 -8.56 5.37 24.36
N LEU A 46 -8.74 4.92 23.12
CA LEU A 46 -9.63 5.52 22.13
C LEU A 46 -10.57 4.42 21.60
N ARG A 47 -11.88 4.67 21.59
CA ARG A 47 -12.88 3.66 21.18
C ARG A 47 -12.68 3.30 19.70
N GLY A 48 -12.61 2.00 19.39
CA GLY A 48 -12.38 1.50 18.03
C GLY A 48 -10.91 1.52 17.56
N TYR A 49 -9.99 1.91 18.44
CA TYR A 49 -8.57 2.02 18.10
C TYR A 49 -7.67 1.41 19.18
N ASN A 50 -6.71 0.60 18.75
CA ASN A 50 -5.60 0.15 19.57
C ASN A 50 -4.50 1.22 19.56
N SER A 51 -4.14 1.72 20.75
CA SER A 51 -2.98 2.58 20.88
C SER A 51 -1.72 1.73 21.03
N VAL A 52 -0.85 1.79 20.03
CA VAL A 52 0.47 1.20 20.10
C VAL A 52 1.46 2.33 20.32
N ARG A 53 1.89 2.50 21.59
CA ARG A 53 3.08 3.30 21.87
C ARG A 53 4.28 2.52 21.34
N LYS A 54 4.54 2.64 20.04
CA LYS A 54 5.85 2.34 19.51
C LYS A 54 6.74 3.47 20.01
N VAL A 55 7.49 3.21 21.07
CA VAL A 55 8.77 3.92 21.27
C VAL A 55 9.63 3.48 20.10
N GLY A 56 9.36 4.04 18.93
CA GLY A 56 9.98 3.64 17.69
C GLY A 56 11.47 3.78 17.90
N GLY A 57 12.26 2.84 17.38
CA GLY A 57 13.71 3.02 17.35
C GLY A 57 14.14 4.15 16.39
N ASP A 58 13.31 5.17 16.13
CA ASP A 58 13.53 6.30 15.25
C ASP A 58 12.63 7.48 15.68
N LEU A 59 13.16 8.69 15.57
CA LEU A 59 12.48 9.96 15.88
C LEU A 59 11.69 10.53 14.69
N TYR A 60 11.82 9.94 13.49
CA TYR A 60 11.11 10.37 12.27
C TYR A 60 11.24 11.86 11.93
N ASN A 61 12.36 12.50 12.33
CA ASN A 61 12.64 13.94 12.24
C ASN A 61 11.87 14.85 13.20
N SER A 62 11.04 14.30 14.09
CA SER A 62 10.53 15.01 15.26
C SER A 62 11.60 15.07 16.36
N ASP A 63 11.34 15.90 17.34
CA ASP A 63 11.97 15.96 18.66
C ASP A 63 11.43 14.90 19.64
N HIS A 64 10.30 14.27 19.33
CA HIS A 64 9.67 13.24 20.18
C HIS A 64 9.36 11.95 19.42
N PHE A 65 9.29 10.82 20.15
CA PHE A 65 8.84 9.55 19.59
C PHE A 65 7.34 9.62 19.29
N PRO A 66 6.90 9.21 18.08
CA PRO A 66 5.48 9.23 17.73
C PRO A 66 4.70 8.18 18.52
N LEU A 67 3.45 8.52 18.89
CA LEU A 67 2.47 7.53 19.34
C LEU A 67 1.64 7.10 18.12
N ILE A 68 1.64 5.79 17.80
CA ILE A 68 0.90 5.25 16.65
C ILE A 68 -0.40 4.65 17.17
N VAL A 69 -1.53 5.14 16.67
CA VAL A 69 -2.86 4.60 16.98
C VAL A 69 -3.39 3.92 15.72
N SER A 70 -3.71 2.63 15.81
CA SER A 70 -4.19 1.81 14.69
C SER A 70 -5.60 1.28 14.97
N HIS A 71 -6.44 1.20 13.94
CA HIS A 71 -7.78 0.62 14.06
C HIS A 71 -7.73 -0.84 14.55
N THR A 72 -8.65 -1.27 15.40
CA THR A 72 -8.68 -2.64 15.95
C THR A 72 -8.71 -3.71 14.87
N ASP A 73 -9.36 -3.39 13.73
CA ASP A 73 -9.58 -4.30 12.61
C ASP A 73 -8.69 -3.96 11.40
N SER A 74 -7.55 -3.30 11.61
CA SER A 74 -6.60 -3.07 10.52
C SER A 74 -5.91 -4.38 10.14
N GLY A 75 -6.65 -5.21 9.39
CA GLY A 75 -6.13 -6.34 8.65
C GLY A 75 -4.85 -5.90 7.94
N GLY A 76 -3.82 -6.74 8.07
CA GLY A 76 -2.48 -6.45 7.61
C GLY A 76 -2.43 -5.94 6.17
N ALA A 77 -1.36 -5.18 5.87
CA ALA A 77 -1.11 -4.60 4.55
C ALA A 77 -1.59 -5.53 3.42
N ILE A 78 -2.52 -5.03 2.60
CA ILE A 78 -3.07 -5.75 1.45
C ILE A 78 -1.88 -6.27 0.61
N GLN A 79 -1.61 -7.56 0.69
CA GLN A 79 -0.69 -8.19 -0.25
C GLN A 79 -1.43 -8.26 -1.57
N LEU A 80 -0.81 -7.72 -2.62
CA LEU A 80 -1.40 -7.89 -3.94
C LEU A 80 -1.21 -9.36 -4.33
N PRO A 81 -2.26 -10.09 -4.76
CA PRO A 81 -2.08 -11.44 -5.24
C PRO A 81 -1.03 -11.43 -6.37
N PRO A 82 -0.05 -12.36 -6.34
CA PRO A 82 0.94 -12.50 -7.40
C PRO A 82 0.22 -12.67 -8.75
N ARG A 83 0.73 -12.01 -9.79
CA ARG A 83 0.18 -12.10 -11.16
C ARG A 83 1.21 -12.73 -12.08
N TYR A 84 0.78 -13.56 -13.02
CA TYR A 84 1.65 -14.11 -14.04
C TYR A 84 2.27 -13.01 -14.92
N LEU A 85 3.58 -13.08 -15.12
CA LEU A 85 4.32 -12.16 -15.99
C LEU A 85 4.45 -12.77 -17.39
N PHE A 86 3.39 -12.69 -18.20
CA PHE A 86 3.33 -13.29 -19.54
C PHE A 86 4.46 -12.87 -20.49
N GLN A 87 5.03 -11.68 -20.31
CA GLN A 87 6.20 -11.22 -21.09
C GLN A 87 7.48 -12.02 -20.82
N ARG A 88 7.52 -12.79 -19.73
CA ARG A 88 8.66 -13.62 -19.31
C ARG A 88 8.33 -15.11 -19.32
N ALA A 89 7.19 -15.48 -19.92
CA ALA A 89 6.76 -16.87 -20.00
C ALA A 89 7.62 -17.66 -20.98
N ASP A 90 7.95 -18.90 -20.62
CA ASP A 90 8.44 -19.88 -21.57
C ASP A 90 7.24 -20.61 -22.21
N TRP A 91 6.77 -20.07 -23.33
CA TRP A 91 5.63 -20.63 -24.05
C TRP A 91 5.90 -22.00 -24.66
N ALA A 92 7.15 -22.32 -24.97
CA ALA A 92 7.51 -23.63 -25.52
C ALA A 92 7.39 -24.72 -24.45
N ALA A 93 7.86 -24.43 -23.23
CA ALA A 93 7.66 -25.31 -22.07
C ALA A 93 6.17 -25.38 -21.68
N PHE A 94 5.46 -24.24 -21.69
CA PHE A 94 4.03 -24.21 -21.36
C PHE A 94 3.23 -25.12 -22.29
N LYS A 95 3.46 -25.04 -23.61
CA LYS A 95 2.76 -25.88 -24.60
C LYS A 95 3.00 -27.39 -24.37
N LYS A 96 4.18 -27.77 -23.89
CA LYS A 96 4.51 -29.16 -23.57
C LYS A 96 3.82 -29.67 -22.30
N LEU A 97 3.59 -28.78 -21.32
CA LEU A 97 2.98 -29.15 -20.05
C LEU A 97 1.45 -28.99 -20.03
N ALA A 98 0.92 -28.08 -20.84
CA ALA A 98 -0.52 -27.79 -20.95
C ALA A 98 -1.21 -28.72 -21.95
N VAL A 99 -0.94 -30.02 -21.89
CA VAL A 99 -1.59 -31.02 -22.75
C VAL A 99 -2.82 -31.56 -22.04
N VAL A 100 -3.98 -31.33 -22.65
CA VAL A 100 -5.25 -31.93 -22.20
C VAL A 100 -5.42 -33.26 -22.91
N THR A 101 -5.50 -34.34 -22.15
CA THR A 101 -5.75 -35.69 -22.68
C THR A 101 -7.23 -36.05 -22.58
N GLU A 102 -7.71 -36.90 -23.49
CA GLU A 102 -9.11 -37.36 -23.53
C GLU A 102 -9.58 -37.95 -22.19
N ALA A 103 -8.73 -38.74 -21.54
CA ALA A 103 -8.99 -39.32 -20.22
C ALA A 103 -9.30 -38.29 -19.11
N MET A 104 -8.88 -37.04 -19.27
CA MET A 104 -9.11 -35.98 -18.28
C MET A 104 -10.47 -35.29 -18.46
N VAL A 105 -11.09 -35.48 -19.63
CA VAL A 105 -12.39 -34.91 -19.99
C VAL A 105 -13.48 -35.99 -19.99
N SER A 106 -13.10 -37.27 -20.10
CA SER A 106 -14.00 -38.43 -20.02
C SER A 106 -14.39 -38.81 -18.58
N THR A 107 -14.67 -37.84 -17.71
CA THR A 107 -15.22 -38.08 -16.37
C THR A 107 -16.75 -38.03 -16.41
N ALA A 108 -17.39 -38.77 -15.50
CA ALA A 108 -18.86 -38.82 -15.40
C ALA A 108 -19.45 -37.47 -14.92
N ASP A 109 -18.69 -36.72 -14.13
CA ASP A 109 -19.05 -35.38 -13.67
C ASP A 109 -18.36 -34.29 -14.50
N ILE A 110 -19.15 -33.33 -14.96
CA ILE A 110 -18.71 -32.16 -15.71
C ILE A 110 -17.85 -31.25 -14.82
N LEU A 111 -18.18 -31.11 -13.53
CA LEU A 111 -17.41 -30.27 -12.61
C LEU A 111 -16.00 -30.84 -12.42
N GLU A 112 -15.89 -32.16 -12.32
CA GLU A 112 -14.62 -32.87 -12.24
C GLU A 112 -13.78 -32.71 -13.51
N ALA A 113 -14.40 -32.85 -14.69
CA ALA A 113 -13.72 -32.61 -15.98
C ALA A 113 -13.15 -31.19 -16.07
N VAL A 114 -13.95 -30.20 -15.67
CA VAL A 114 -13.53 -28.79 -15.68
C VAL A 114 -12.39 -28.56 -14.70
N GLN A 115 -12.47 -29.13 -13.49
CA GLN A 115 -11.42 -28.97 -12.48
C GLN A 115 -10.10 -29.60 -12.95
N ASN A 116 -10.14 -30.78 -13.55
CA ASN A 116 -8.96 -31.45 -14.11
C ASN A 116 -8.25 -30.59 -15.16
N VAL A 117 -9.02 -29.98 -16.08
CA VAL A 117 -8.46 -29.08 -17.10
C VAL A 117 -7.87 -27.82 -16.48
N VAL A 118 -8.58 -27.22 -15.52
CA VAL A 118 -8.10 -26.02 -14.80
C VAL A 118 -6.78 -26.30 -14.08
N ASP A 119 -6.67 -27.45 -13.41
CA ASP A 119 -5.50 -27.83 -12.63
C ASP A 119 -4.26 -28.05 -13.50
N ILE A 120 -4.40 -28.69 -14.68
CA ILE A 120 -3.30 -28.80 -15.65
C ILE A 120 -2.82 -27.41 -16.08
N LEU A 121 -3.76 -26.53 -16.43
CA LEU A 121 -3.43 -25.20 -16.95
C LEU A 121 -2.74 -24.35 -15.89
N ILE A 122 -3.21 -24.42 -14.64
CA ILE A 122 -2.57 -23.75 -13.50
C ILE A 122 -1.18 -24.36 -13.25
N HIS A 123 -1.06 -25.69 -13.25
CA HIS A 123 0.22 -26.37 -13.04
C HIS A 123 1.24 -26.01 -14.12
N ALA A 124 0.84 -26.03 -15.40
CA ALA A 124 1.69 -25.62 -16.50
C ALA A 124 2.11 -24.15 -16.37
N ALA A 125 1.17 -23.27 -16.01
CA ALA A 125 1.45 -21.85 -15.79
C ALA A 125 2.42 -21.61 -14.63
N ASP A 126 2.26 -22.33 -13.52
CA ASP A 126 3.11 -22.21 -12.33
C ASP A 126 4.56 -22.62 -12.58
N ASN A 127 4.77 -23.62 -13.44
CA ASN A 127 6.11 -24.11 -13.77
C ASN A 127 6.83 -23.26 -14.83
N THR A 128 6.10 -22.51 -15.67
CA THR A 128 6.68 -21.90 -16.88
C THR A 128 6.52 -20.39 -16.95
N ILE A 129 5.64 -19.81 -16.12
CA ILE A 129 5.37 -18.38 -16.11
C ILE A 129 5.72 -17.81 -14.73
N PRO A 130 6.79 -17.00 -14.64
CA PRO A 130 7.17 -16.42 -13.36
C PRO A 130 6.07 -15.46 -12.85
N LYS A 131 5.73 -15.59 -11.57
CA LYS A 131 4.78 -14.70 -10.89
C LYS A 131 5.44 -13.39 -10.44
N SER A 132 4.65 -12.32 -10.42
CA SER A 132 5.07 -11.02 -9.90
C SER A 132 5.29 -11.09 -8.39
N SER A 133 6.13 -10.20 -7.86
CA SER A 133 6.33 -10.12 -6.41
C SER A 133 5.01 -9.69 -5.73
N PRO A 134 4.55 -10.39 -4.68
CA PRO A 134 3.38 -9.97 -3.89
C PRO A 134 3.64 -8.70 -3.09
N ARG A 135 4.92 -8.30 -2.98
CA ARG A 135 5.30 -7.07 -2.30
C ARG A 135 4.77 -5.89 -3.08
N LEU A 136 3.94 -5.09 -2.43
CA LEU A 136 3.59 -3.77 -2.91
C LEU A 136 4.87 -3.04 -3.30
N ARG A 137 4.94 -2.58 -4.57
CA ARG A 137 6.04 -1.74 -5.02
C ARG A 137 6.05 -0.52 -4.11
N LYS A 138 7.07 -0.44 -3.24
CA LYS A 138 7.31 0.78 -2.45
C LYS A 138 7.43 1.92 -3.44
N PHE A 139 6.53 2.89 -3.33
CA PHE A 139 6.51 4.02 -4.24
C PHE A 139 7.88 4.69 -4.20
N ARG A 140 8.55 4.73 -5.36
CA ARG A 140 9.81 5.44 -5.49
C ARG A 140 9.47 6.92 -5.59
N ARG A 141 9.72 7.65 -4.50
CA ARG A 141 9.67 9.11 -4.54
C ARG A 141 10.62 9.57 -5.64
N PRO A 142 10.21 10.41 -6.60
CA PRO A 142 11.02 10.77 -7.77
C PRO A 142 12.41 11.34 -7.39
N TRP A 143 12.48 12.03 -6.27
CA TRP A 143 13.69 12.62 -5.70
C TRP A 143 14.54 11.66 -4.86
N TRP A 144 14.12 10.41 -4.66
CA TRP A 144 14.85 9.44 -3.84
C TRP A 144 15.89 8.67 -4.65
N HIS A 145 17.14 9.11 -4.55
CA HIS A 145 18.28 8.51 -5.22
C HIS A 145 19.32 7.95 -4.22
N GLU A 146 20.45 7.48 -4.72
CA GLU A 146 21.52 6.83 -3.94
C GLU A 146 22.01 7.68 -2.77
N ALA A 147 22.38 8.95 -3.00
CA ALA A 147 22.82 9.83 -1.91
C ALA A 147 21.77 10.03 -0.79
N CYS A 148 20.47 10.04 -1.12
CA CYS A 148 19.40 10.05 -0.10
C CYS A 148 19.41 8.75 0.73
N ARG A 149 19.66 7.61 0.08
CA ARG A 149 19.71 6.29 0.72
C ARG A 149 20.92 6.17 1.63
N ASP A 150 22.08 6.63 1.19
CA ASP A 150 23.33 6.50 1.95
C ASP A 150 23.40 7.49 3.10
N SER A 151 22.96 8.74 2.89
CA SER A 151 22.84 9.70 3.99
C SER A 151 21.83 9.22 5.06
N TYR A 152 20.72 8.61 4.65
CA TYR A 152 19.76 7.99 5.58
C TYR A 152 20.35 6.77 6.31
N ARG A 153 21.06 5.88 5.61
CA ARG A 153 21.77 4.75 6.23
C ARG A 153 22.80 5.22 7.25
N ASN A 154 23.57 6.26 6.94
CA ASN A 154 24.54 6.83 7.86
C ASN A 154 23.86 7.45 9.09
N GLN A 155 22.78 8.23 8.88
CA GLN A 155 21.96 8.75 9.98
C GLN A 155 21.45 7.62 10.91
N ARG A 156 20.95 6.53 10.32
CA ARG A 156 20.49 5.34 11.04
C ARG A 156 21.61 4.64 11.80
N LYS A 157 22.80 4.54 11.22
CA LYS A 157 24.00 3.98 11.84
C LYS A 157 24.40 4.79 13.08
N CYS A 158 24.58 6.11 12.92
CA CYS A 158 24.93 7.00 14.03
C CYS A 158 23.86 6.98 15.14
N TRP A 159 22.58 6.94 14.77
CA TRP A 159 21.49 6.78 15.74
C TRP A 159 21.58 5.47 16.52
N SER A 160 21.84 4.35 15.84
CA SER A 160 21.99 3.05 16.50
C SER A 160 23.18 3.03 17.46
N ILE A 161 24.29 3.69 17.10
CA ILE A 161 25.47 3.81 17.97
C ILE A 161 25.14 4.66 19.19
N PHE A 162 24.60 5.87 19.00
CA PHE A 162 24.21 6.75 20.10
C PHE A 162 23.20 6.10 21.05
N ARG A 163 22.23 5.37 20.52
CA ARG A 163 21.23 4.67 21.33
C ARG A 163 21.85 3.55 22.20
N ARG A 164 22.88 2.87 21.72
CA ARG A 164 23.59 1.82 22.49
C ARG A 164 24.60 2.43 23.46
N TYR A 165 25.26 3.51 23.05
CA TYR A 165 26.35 4.16 23.77
C TYR A 165 26.10 5.68 23.83
N PRO A 166 25.36 6.17 24.85
CA PRO A 166 24.90 7.56 24.92
C PRO A 166 25.98 8.57 25.33
N THR A 167 27.09 8.65 24.60
CA THR A 167 28.16 9.63 24.84
C THR A 167 27.91 10.95 24.10
N THR A 168 28.52 12.04 24.59
CA THR A 168 28.44 13.36 23.94
C THR A 168 28.96 13.33 22.51
N GLU A 169 30.04 12.60 22.25
CA GLU A 169 30.61 12.40 20.91
C GLU A 169 29.61 11.72 19.97
N ASN A 170 28.97 10.64 20.43
CA ASN A 170 27.97 9.91 19.65
C ASN A 170 26.72 10.77 19.37
N LEU A 171 26.31 11.62 20.32
CA LEU A 171 25.24 12.59 20.12
C LEU A 171 25.60 13.62 19.05
N VAL A 172 26.82 14.17 19.09
CA VAL A 172 27.32 15.12 18.08
C VAL A 172 27.37 14.46 16.70
N ALA A 173 27.90 13.24 16.60
CA ALA A 173 27.96 12.47 15.36
C ALA A 173 26.56 12.23 14.78
N PHE A 174 25.60 11.81 15.61
CA PHE A 174 24.21 11.65 15.18
C PHE A 174 23.58 12.97 14.71
N LYS A 175 23.77 14.07 15.44
CA LYS A 175 23.26 15.40 15.05
C LYS A 175 23.83 15.85 13.71
N ARG A 176 25.13 15.66 13.47
CA ARG A 176 25.80 15.94 12.19
C ARG A 176 25.21 15.10 11.05
N ALA A 177 25.11 13.78 11.24
CA ALA A 177 24.54 12.88 10.25
C ALA A 177 23.07 13.20 9.93
N ARG A 178 22.26 13.52 10.94
CA ARG A 178 20.86 13.97 10.78
C ARG A 178 20.76 15.30 10.04
N ALA A 179 21.63 16.27 10.31
CA ALA A 179 21.67 17.54 9.57
C ALA A 179 22.05 17.32 8.10
N PHE A 180 23.06 16.48 7.84
CA PHE A 180 23.49 16.13 6.49
C PHE A 180 22.39 15.43 5.70
N ALA A 181 21.75 14.39 6.26
CA ALA A 181 20.64 13.69 5.60
C ALA A 181 19.46 14.62 5.27
N ARG A 182 19.14 15.58 6.16
CA ARG A 182 18.12 16.61 5.88
C ARG A 182 18.52 17.52 4.72
N ARG A 183 19.78 17.94 4.65
CA ARG A 183 20.31 18.77 3.56
C ARG A 183 20.21 18.05 2.22
N ILE A 184 20.69 16.81 2.14
CA ILE A 184 20.62 15.99 0.93
C ILE A 184 19.17 15.82 0.50
N ARG A 185 18.28 15.41 1.42
CA ARG A 185 16.85 15.25 1.12
C ARG A 185 16.22 16.51 0.51
N ARG A 186 16.46 17.69 1.09
CA ARG A 186 15.93 18.97 0.59
C ARG A 186 16.50 19.32 -0.77
N ARG A 187 17.80 19.11 -0.98
CA ARG A 187 18.48 19.33 -2.26
C ARG A 187 17.87 18.44 -3.35
N SER A 188 17.77 17.13 -3.09
CA SER A 188 17.22 16.16 -4.04
C SER A 188 15.77 16.45 -4.40
N GLN A 189 14.96 16.86 -3.42
CA GLN A 189 13.57 17.30 -3.67
C GLN A 189 13.53 18.50 -4.62
N ARG A 190 14.35 19.52 -4.35
CA ARG A 190 14.43 20.73 -5.18
C ARG A 190 14.90 20.41 -6.60
N GLU A 191 16.00 19.68 -6.75
CA GLU A 191 16.57 19.32 -8.06
C GLU A 191 15.60 18.47 -8.88
N SER A 192 14.95 17.48 -8.26
CA SER A 192 13.93 16.68 -8.92
C SER A 192 12.72 17.51 -9.35
N TRP A 193 12.34 18.53 -8.58
CA TRP A 193 11.24 19.40 -8.93
C TRP A 193 11.59 20.33 -10.08
N ILE A 194 12.79 20.94 -10.05
CA ILE A 194 13.32 21.75 -11.16
C ILE A 194 13.34 20.92 -12.44
N LYS A 195 13.93 19.72 -12.40
CA LYS A 195 13.97 18.81 -13.55
C LYS A 195 12.58 18.46 -14.08
N PHE A 196 11.61 18.26 -13.18
CA PHE A 196 10.23 18.01 -13.59
C PHE A 196 9.62 19.22 -14.31
N VAL A 197 9.69 20.41 -13.70
CA VAL A 197 9.14 21.64 -14.29
C VAL A 197 9.78 21.92 -15.64
N SER A 198 11.10 21.77 -15.76
CA SER A 198 11.83 21.92 -17.03
C SER A 198 11.46 20.88 -18.10
N SER A 199 10.84 19.76 -17.73
CA SER A 199 10.41 18.71 -18.67
C SER A 199 8.98 18.88 -19.19
N ILE A 200 8.25 19.90 -18.72
CA ILE A 200 6.87 20.16 -19.15
C ILE A 200 6.91 20.80 -20.54
N ALA A 201 6.29 20.14 -21.52
CA ALA A 201 6.15 20.61 -22.89
C ALA A 201 4.66 20.63 -23.30
N SER A 202 4.33 21.27 -24.43
CA SER A 202 2.96 21.33 -24.97
C SER A 202 2.33 19.95 -25.23
N SER A 203 3.15 18.93 -25.45
CA SER A 203 2.73 17.53 -25.59
C SER A 203 2.43 16.81 -24.27
N THR A 204 2.67 17.45 -23.12
CA THR A 204 2.47 16.83 -21.81
C THR A 204 0.99 16.83 -21.43
N SER A 205 0.36 15.66 -21.37
CA SER A 205 -1.05 15.55 -20.98
C SER A 205 -1.31 15.98 -19.52
N SER A 206 -2.47 16.57 -19.28
CA SER A 206 -2.93 16.95 -17.93
C SER A 206 -2.89 15.77 -16.94
N LYS A 207 -3.21 14.55 -17.40
CA LYS A 207 -3.14 13.33 -16.59
C LYS A 207 -1.72 13.05 -16.08
N GLN A 208 -0.72 13.17 -16.95
CA GLN A 208 0.68 12.94 -16.59
C GLN A 208 1.20 14.04 -15.64
N LEU A 209 0.80 15.28 -15.89
CA LEU A 209 1.15 16.42 -15.04
C LEU A 209 0.60 16.24 -13.62
N TRP A 210 -0.71 16.00 -13.47
CA TRP A 210 -1.35 15.78 -12.18
C TRP A 210 -0.81 14.54 -11.44
N LYS A 211 -0.45 13.47 -12.17
CA LYS A 211 0.19 12.29 -11.58
C LYS A 211 1.53 12.65 -10.92
N LYS A 212 2.35 13.47 -11.57
CA LYS A 212 3.66 13.89 -11.04
C LYS A 212 3.52 14.90 -9.89
N VAL A 213 2.57 15.84 -9.97
CA VAL A 213 2.27 16.80 -8.88
C VAL A 213 1.82 16.06 -7.61
N LYS A 214 0.86 15.12 -7.74
CA LYS A 214 0.39 14.30 -6.61
C LYS A 214 1.51 13.47 -5.98
N ALA A 215 2.37 12.89 -6.83
CA ALA A 215 3.56 12.16 -6.39
C ALA A 215 4.57 13.03 -5.62
N ALA A 216 4.78 14.28 -6.04
CA ALA A 216 5.66 15.22 -5.36
C ALA A 216 5.13 15.64 -3.99
N ASN A 217 3.82 15.90 -3.90
CA ASN A 217 3.14 16.27 -2.66
C ASN A 217 2.87 15.10 -1.70
N GLY A 218 3.19 13.86 -2.11
CA GLY A 218 2.90 12.67 -1.32
C GLY A 218 1.40 12.39 -1.16
N VAL A 219 0.54 13.09 -1.90
CA VAL A 219 -0.91 12.85 -1.98
C VAL A 219 -1.12 11.66 -2.90
N TYR A 220 -0.91 10.47 -2.36
CA TYR A 220 -1.03 9.23 -3.10
C TYR A 220 -2.26 8.46 -2.63
N LYS A 221 -3.09 8.05 -3.59
CA LYS A 221 -4.18 7.10 -3.36
C LYS A 221 -3.57 5.70 -3.50
N GLU A 222 -3.43 4.97 -2.40
CA GLU A 222 -3.18 3.53 -2.46
C GLU A 222 -4.25 2.89 -3.35
N PHE A 223 -3.85 1.91 -4.17
CA PHE A 223 -4.82 1.16 -4.95
C PHE A 223 -5.75 0.45 -3.98
N SER A 224 -6.95 1.00 -3.80
CA SER A 224 -8.04 0.37 -3.08
C SER A 224 -8.85 -0.43 -4.08
N ILE A 225 -9.13 -1.68 -3.77
CA ILE A 225 -10.15 -2.44 -4.49
C ILE A 225 -11.46 -1.65 -4.34
N PRO A 226 -12.14 -1.31 -5.44
CA PRO A 226 -13.39 -0.57 -5.38
C PRO A 226 -14.44 -1.41 -4.64
N VAL A 227 -15.13 -0.79 -3.69
CA VAL A 227 -16.28 -1.39 -3.01
C VAL A 227 -17.45 -1.34 -3.98
N LEU A 228 -18.07 -2.50 -4.24
CA LEU A 228 -19.29 -2.56 -5.04
C LEU A 228 -20.50 -2.36 -4.12
N ASN A 229 -21.39 -1.44 -4.49
CA ASN A 229 -22.65 -1.22 -3.79
C ASN A 229 -23.79 -1.70 -4.68
N THR A 230 -24.40 -2.82 -4.30
CA THR A 230 -25.80 -3.10 -4.68
C THR A 230 -26.67 -2.33 -3.68
N GLY A 231 -27.80 -1.71 -4.07
CA GLY A 231 -28.52 -0.71 -3.28
C GLY A 231 -28.81 -1.00 -1.78
N HIS A 232 -28.66 -2.25 -1.32
CA HIS A 232 -28.82 -2.66 0.08
C HIS A 232 -27.54 -3.21 0.75
N MET A 233 -26.47 -3.51 0.01
CA MET A 233 -25.24 -4.13 0.54
C MET A 233 -23.96 -3.66 -0.18
N SER A 234 -22.89 -3.50 0.62
CA SER A 234 -21.55 -3.11 0.15
C SER A 234 -20.57 -4.28 0.22
N TYR A 235 -19.98 -4.64 -0.92
CA TYR A 235 -19.00 -5.72 -1.03
C TYR A 235 -17.59 -5.15 -1.15
N SER A 236 -16.71 -5.54 -0.22
CA SER A 236 -15.32 -5.05 -0.16
C SER A 236 -14.27 -6.17 -0.29
N SER A 237 -14.66 -7.42 -0.08
CA SER A 237 -13.81 -8.59 -0.32
C SER A 237 -13.57 -8.78 -1.83
N PRO A 238 -12.35 -9.10 -2.28
CA PRO A 238 -12.08 -9.38 -3.69
C PRO A 238 -12.95 -10.52 -4.25
N LEU A 239 -13.22 -11.54 -3.44
CA LEU A 239 -14.02 -12.71 -3.82
C LEU A 239 -15.50 -12.31 -4.02
N ASP A 240 -16.06 -11.59 -3.06
CA ASP A 240 -17.46 -11.16 -3.13
C ASP A 240 -17.65 -10.19 -4.30
N VAL A 241 -16.70 -9.26 -4.48
CA VAL A 241 -16.69 -8.34 -5.63
C VAL A 241 -16.64 -9.12 -6.95
N SER A 242 -15.81 -10.16 -7.06
CA SER A 242 -15.75 -10.98 -8.29
C SER A 242 -17.04 -11.78 -8.53
N ASN A 243 -17.63 -12.34 -7.49
CA ASN A 243 -18.86 -13.13 -7.60
C ASN A 243 -20.03 -12.26 -8.05
N ILE A 244 -20.18 -11.07 -7.47
CA ILE A 244 -21.22 -10.12 -7.86
C ILE A 244 -21.04 -9.66 -9.31
N LEU A 245 -19.80 -9.35 -9.73
CA LEU A 245 -19.54 -9.04 -11.14
C LEU A 245 -19.93 -10.21 -12.05
N GLY A 246 -19.54 -11.44 -11.69
CA GLY A 246 -19.91 -12.65 -12.44
C GLY A 246 -21.42 -12.82 -12.57
N GLN A 247 -22.16 -12.69 -11.46
CA GLN A 247 -23.62 -12.75 -11.44
C GLN A 247 -24.24 -11.67 -12.33
N THR A 248 -23.83 -10.41 -12.18
CA THR A 248 -24.37 -9.32 -13.01
C THR A 248 -24.10 -9.51 -14.50
N PHE A 249 -22.92 -10.04 -14.87
CA PHE A 249 -22.64 -10.34 -16.28
C PHE A 249 -23.47 -11.51 -16.80
N ALA A 250 -23.70 -12.54 -15.99
CA ALA A 250 -24.55 -13.67 -16.33
C ALA A 250 -26.01 -13.23 -16.52
N GLU A 251 -26.53 -12.37 -15.64
CA GLU A 251 -27.88 -11.78 -15.74
C GLU A 251 -28.04 -10.94 -17.01
N VAL A 252 -27.09 -10.04 -17.29
CA VAL A 252 -27.12 -9.20 -18.50
C VAL A 252 -27.00 -10.02 -19.78
N SER A 253 -26.26 -11.13 -19.73
CA SER A 253 -26.06 -12.02 -20.88
C SER A 253 -27.09 -13.14 -20.97
N ALA A 254 -28.06 -13.20 -20.04
CA ALA A 254 -29.11 -14.19 -20.06
C ALA A 254 -30.03 -13.97 -21.27
N VAL A 255 -30.55 -15.06 -21.82
CA VAL A 255 -31.46 -15.04 -22.99
C VAL A 255 -32.68 -14.16 -22.74
N ASP A 256 -33.17 -14.13 -21.50
CA ASP A 256 -34.30 -13.32 -21.05
C ASP A 256 -34.04 -11.79 -21.09
N SER A 257 -32.77 -11.39 -21.13
CA SER A 257 -32.34 -9.98 -21.20
C SER A 257 -32.27 -9.45 -22.63
N TYR A 258 -32.32 -10.34 -23.65
CA TYR A 258 -32.42 -9.96 -25.05
C TYR A 258 -33.90 -9.77 -25.42
N SER A 259 -34.23 -8.62 -26.00
CA SER A 259 -35.60 -8.38 -26.47
C SER A 259 -35.95 -9.36 -27.59
N LYS A 260 -37.20 -9.86 -27.59
CA LYS A 260 -37.73 -10.80 -28.61
C LYS A 260 -37.66 -10.33 -30.07
N ASN A 261 -37.14 -9.12 -30.32
CA ASN A 261 -37.07 -8.52 -31.65
C ASN A 261 -35.70 -8.72 -32.34
N MET A 262 -34.84 -9.60 -31.83
CA MET A 262 -33.55 -9.95 -32.46
C MET A 262 -33.44 -11.43 -32.88
N ALA A 263 -34.58 -12.08 -33.14
CA ALA A 263 -34.64 -13.38 -33.82
C ALA A 263 -35.08 -13.16 -35.28
#